data_AF-A0A142YNN1-F1
#
_entry.id   AF-A0A142YNN1-F1
#
_cell.length_a   1.000
_cell.length_b   1.000
_cell.length_c   1.000
_cell.angle_alpha   90.00
_cell.angle_beta   90.00
_cell.angle_gamma   90.00
#
_symmetry.space_group_name_H-M   'P 1'
#
loop_
_entity.id
_entity.type
_entity.pdbx_description
1 polymer ?
#
loop_
_entity_poly.entity_id
_entity_poly.type
_entity_poly.pdbx_seq_one_letter_code
_entity_poly.pdbx_strand_id
1 'polypeptide(L)'
;MIEKPKITAKDPITLQGNAYVTMIGQTSILQIQHAMNLYQAANDRFPKNYDEFMAEIIRANNIALPKLPHYQEYGYDEQQHKLVILEYPDRKNNP
;
A
#
# COMPACT_ATOMS: atom_id res chain seq x y z
N MET A 1 20.52 8.33 -16.13
CA MET A 1 19.86 9.21 -15.15
C MET A 1 18.57 8.51 -14.75
N ILE A 2 18.46 8.00 -13.52
CA ILE A 2 17.21 7.37 -13.05
C ILE A 2 16.55 8.40 -12.13
N GLU A 3 15.61 9.18 -12.68
CA GLU A 3 14.74 10.01 -11.85
C GLU A 3 13.75 9.08 -11.14
N LYS A 4 14.04 8.78 -9.87
CA LYS A 4 13.08 8.16 -8.96
C LYS A 4 12.02 9.21 -8.63
N PRO A 5 10.72 8.86 -8.66
CA PRO A 5 9.65 9.79 -8.34
C PRO A 5 9.82 10.28 -6.90
N LYS A 6 9.68 11.59 -6.78
CA LYS A 6 10.00 12.43 -5.63
C LYS A 6 9.06 12.11 -4.47
N ILE A 7 9.55 11.35 -3.49
CA ILE A 7 9.01 11.37 -2.13
C ILE A 7 9.26 12.81 -1.64
N THR A 8 8.20 13.60 -1.56
CA THR A 8 8.32 15.04 -1.33
C THR A 8 8.28 15.32 0.18
N ALA A 9 9.47 15.29 0.78
CA ALA A 9 9.99 16.10 1.89
C ALA A 9 9.27 16.10 3.25
N LYS A 10 8.41 15.12 3.55
CA LYS A 10 7.94 14.77 4.92
C LYS A 10 7.93 13.26 5.09
N ASP A 11 9.02 12.64 4.66
CA ASP A 11 9.01 11.34 4.00
C ASP A 11 8.70 10.19 4.96
N PRO A 12 7.49 9.61 4.89
CA PRO A 12 7.21 8.43 5.66
C PRO A 12 8.11 7.28 5.20
N ILE A 13 8.68 6.56 6.15
CA ILE A 13 9.54 5.41 5.85
C ILE A 13 8.66 4.28 5.34
N THR A 14 8.96 3.77 4.14
CA THR A 14 8.35 2.53 3.64
C THR A 14 8.92 1.36 4.43
N LEU A 15 8.05 0.61 5.09
CA LEU A 15 8.44 -0.54 5.89
C LEU A 15 9.09 -1.64 5.02
N GLN A 16 10.27 -2.13 5.41
CA GLN A 16 10.97 -3.21 4.70
C GLN A 16 10.11 -4.50 4.68
N GLY A 17 10.23 -5.29 3.60
CA GLY A 17 9.26 -6.34 3.22
C GLY A 17 8.81 -7.33 4.30
N ASN A 18 9.66 -7.70 5.26
CA ASN A 18 9.28 -8.62 6.34
C ASN A 18 8.22 -8.02 7.28
N ALA A 19 8.36 -6.74 7.59
CA ALA A 19 7.44 -6.06 8.47
C ALA A 19 6.13 -5.72 7.74
N TYR A 20 6.19 -5.40 6.44
CA TYR A 20 4.99 -5.28 5.58
C TYR A 20 4.16 -6.58 5.60
N VAL A 21 4.80 -7.73 5.36
CA VAL A 21 4.13 -9.04 5.36
C VAL A 21 3.53 -9.39 6.71
N THR A 22 4.24 -9.09 7.79
CA THR A 22 3.77 -9.35 9.15
C THR A 22 2.55 -8.49 9.49
N MET A 23 2.57 -7.22 9.09
CA MET A 23 1.48 -6.29 9.40
C MET A 23 0.23 -6.58 8.60
N ILE A 24 0.32 -6.75 7.29
CA ILE A 24 -0.88 -6.98 6.44
C ILE A 24 -1.37 -8.43 6.51
N GLY A 25 -0.47 -9.36 6.83
CA GLY A 25 -0.74 -10.80 6.80
C GLY A 25 -0.56 -11.38 5.40
N GLN A 26 0.02 -12.59 5.35
CA GLN A 26 0.33 -13.28 4.09
C GLN A 26 -0.93 -13.53 3.24
N THR A 27 -2.04 -13.93 3.87
CA THR A 27 -3.31 -14.19 3.17
C THR A 27 -3.86 -12.95 2.49
N SER A 28 -3.90 -11.81 3.18
CA SER A 28 -4.37 -10.55 2.61
C SER A 28 -3.46 -10.08 1.48
N ILE A 29 -2.13 -10.26 1.59
CA ILE A 29 -1.21 -9.94 0.48
C ILE A 29 -1.48 -10.80 -0.75
N LEU A 30 -1.72 -12.10 -0.57
CA LEU A 30 -2.06 -12.99 -1.67
C LEU A 30 -3.40 -12.59 -2.32
N GLN A 31 -4.40 -12.21 -1.52
CA GLN A 31 -5.68 -11.69 -2.02
C GLN A 31 -5.50 -10.39 -2.80
N ILE A 32 -4.68 -9.45 -2.29
CA ILE A 32 -4.38 -8.19 -2.99
C ILE A 32 -3.70 -8.48 -4.32
N GLN A 33 -2.68 -9.34 -4.34
CA GLN A 33 -1.97 -9.71 -5.58
C GLN A 33 -2.91 -10.37 -6.58
N HIS A 34 -3.77 -11.28 -6.12
CA HIS A 34 -4.76 -11.93 -6.98
C HIS A 34 -5.77 -10.93 -7.54
N ALA A 35 -6.33 -10.07 -6.69
CA ALA A 35 -7.27 -9.02 -7.10
C ALA A 35 -6.64 -8.02 -8.08
N MET A 36 -5.38 -7.65 -7.88
CA MET A 36 -4.63 -6.80 -8.81
C MET A 36 -4.45 -7.45 -10.18
N ASN A 37 -4.11 -8.75 -10.21
CA ASN A 37 -3.99 -9.49 -11.46
C ASN A 37 -5.34 -9.56 -12.19
N LEU A 38 -6.44 -9.79 -11.46
CA LEU A 38 -7.79 -9.77 -12.03
C LEU A 38 -8.17 -8.38 -12.56
N TYR A 39 -7.89 -7.33 -11.80
CA TYR A 39 -8.17 -5.95 -12.20
C TYR A 39 -7.39 -5.57 -13.46
N GLN A 40 -6.10 -5.91 -13.52
CA GLN A 40 -5.26 -5.71 -14.70
C GLN A 40 -5.79 -6.49 -15.90
N ALA A 41 -6.17 -7.77 -15.73
CA ALA A 41 -6.70 -8.58 -16.81
C ALA A 41 -8.07 -8.08 -17.32
N ALA A 42 -8.87 -7.45 -16.44
CA ALA A 42 -10.19 -6.93 -16.80
C ALA A 42 -10.15 -5.51 -17.40
N ASN A 43 -9.19 -4.68 -17.00
CA ASN A 43 -9.13 -3.26 -17.38
C ASN A 43 -7.91 -2.88 -18.23
N ASP A 44 -7.03 -3.84 -18.52
CA ASP A 44 -5.74 -3.66 -19.19
C ASP A 44 -4.83 -2.60 -18.50
N ARG A 45 -5.06 -2.33 -17.21
CA ARG A 45 -4.33 -1.33 -16.43
C ARG A 45 -4.35 -1.65 -14.94
N PHE A 46 -3.38 -1.11 -14.22
CA PHE A 46 -3.41 -1.08 -12.76
C PHE A 46 -4.19 0.15 -12.23
N PRO A 47 -4.59 0.14 -10.96
CA PRO A 47 -5.14 1.33 -10.29
C PRO A 47 -4.14 2.48 -10.38
N LYS A 48 -4.65 3.67 -10.70
CA LYS A 48 -3.84 4.86 -10.96
C LYS A 48 -3.34 5.51 -9.69
N ASN A 49 -4.10 5.39 -8.61
CA ASN A 49 -3.82 6.05 -7.35
C ASN A 49 -4.33 5.21 -6.17
N TYR A 50 -4.02 5.68 -4.96
CA TYR A 50 -4.41 5.04 -3.71
C TYR A 50 -5.93 4.88 -3.55
N ASP A 51 -6.72 5.89 -3.93
CA ASP A 51 -8.18 5.85 -3.76
C ASP A 51 -8.81 4.77 -4.64
N GLU A 52 -8.35 4.67 -5.89
CA GLU A 52 -8.78 3.64 -6.83
C GLU A 52 -8.33 2.24 -6.35
N PHE A 53 -7.09 2.11 -5.86
CA PHE A 53 -6.61 0.87 -5.27
C PHE A 53 -7.50 0.43 -4.09
N MET A 54 -7.83 1.35 -3.19
CA MET A 54 -8.68 1.05 -2.04
C MET A 54 -10.12 0.72 -2.43
N ALA A 55 -10.68 1.33 -3.48
CA ALA A 55 -12.02 1.05 -3.96
C ALA A 55 -12.11 -0.27 -4.73
N GLU A 56 -11.28 -0.42 -5.76
CA GLU A 56 -11.38 -1.49 -6.76
C GLU A 56 -10.67 -2.78 -6.34
N ILE A 57 -9.67 -2.70 -5.46
CA ILE A 57 -8.91 -3.86 -5.01
C ILE A 57 -9.35 -4.25 -3.61
N ILE A 58 -9.22 -3.34 -2.64
CA ILE A 58 -9.47 -3.67 -1.24
C ILE A 58 -10.97 -3.83 -0.96
N ARG A 59 -11.77 -2.80 -1.25
CA ARG A 59 -13.21 -2.81 -0.96
C ARG A 59 -13.98 -3.79 -1.86
N ALA A 60 -13.71 -3.80 -3.15
CA ALA A 60 -14.38 -4.71 -4.08
C ALA A 60 -14.17 -6.20 -3.75
N ASN A 61 -13.00 -6.55 -3.19
CA ASN A 61 -12.68 -7.93 -2.82
C ASN A 61 -12.86 -8.22 -1.32
N ASN A 62 -13.46 -7.29 -0.55
CA ASN A 62 -13.66 -7.39 0.90
C ASN A 62 -12.38 -7.78 1.67
N ILE A 63 -11.24 -7.24 1.25
CA ILE A 63 -9.95 -7.56 1.89
C ILE A 63 -9.87 -6.81 3.21
N ALA A 64 -9.76 -7.56 4.31
CA ALA A 64 -9.63 -7.00 5.63
C ALA A 64 -8.18 -6.50 5.84
N LEU A 65 -8.05 -5.18 5.94
CA LEU A 65 -6.79 -4.55 6.33
C LEU A 65 -6.73 -4.41 7.86
N PRO A 66 -5.62 -4.79 8.50
CA PRO A 66 -5.46 -4.64 9.93
C PRO A 66 -5.43 -3.18 10.35
N LYS A 67 -5.77 -2.91 11.61
CA LYS A 67 -5.71 -1.56 12.15
C LYS A 67 -4.25 -1.16 12.36
N LEU A 68 -3.80 -0.13 11.65
CA LEU A 68 -2.47 0.44 11.84
C LEU A 68 -2.43 1.35 13.09
N PRO A 69 -1.27 1.44 13.78
CA PRO A 69 -0.99 2.47 14.78
C PRO A 69 -1.13 3.90 14.23
N HIS A 70 -1.36 4.88 15.10
CA HIS A 70 -1.59 6.30 14.72
C HIS A 70 -0.44 6.95 13.93
N TYR A 71 0.78 6.43 14.08
CA TYR A 71 1.97 6.89 13.38
C TYR A 71 2.17 6.17 12.03
N GLN A 72 1.24 5.32 11.60
CA GLN A 72 1.31 4.60 10.35
C GLN A 72 0.05 4.84 9.51
N GLU A 73 0.24 4.89 8.20
CA GLU A 73 -0.87 4.97 7.25
C GLU A 73 -0.64 3.98 6.10
N TYR A 74 -1.74 3.59 5.47
CA TYR A 74 -1.69 2.84 4.22
C TYR A 74 -1.36 3.79 3.07
N GLY A 75 -0.42 3.39 2.23
CA GLY A 75 -0.06 4.06 1.00
C GLY A 75 -0.07 3.09 -0.18
N TYR A 76 -0.10 3.63 -1.39
CA TYR A 76 0.00 2.83 -2.62
C TYR A 76 1.28 3.21 -3.37
N ASP A 77 2.11 2.20 -3.64
CA ASP A 77 3.30 2.36 -4.48
C ASP A 77 2.91 2.12 -5.94
N GLU A 78 2.87 3.20 -6.72
CA GLU A 78 2.53 3.17 -8.15
C GLU A 78 3.60 2.47 -9.01
N GLN A 79 4.86 2.43 -8.57
CA GLN A 79 5.93 1.76 -9.33
C GLN A 79 5.86 0.25 -9.19
N GLN A 80 5.55 -0.21 -7.97
CA GLN A 80 5.46 -1.63 -7.66
C GLN A 80 4.03 -2.16 -7.74
N HIS A 81 3.03 -1.28 -7.88
CA HIS A 81 1.61 -1.58 -7.83
C HIS A 81 1.23 -2.40 -6.59
N LYS A 82 1.71 -1.94 -5.42
CA LYS A 82 1.53 -2.65 -4.14
C LYS A 82 1.05 -1.70 -3.07
N LEU A 83 0.30 -2.25 -2.12
CA LEU A 83 0.03 -1.57 -0.86
C LEU A 83 1.34 -1.49 -0.07
N VAL A 84 1.59 -0.34 0.54
CA VAL A 84 2.73 -0.10 1.42
C VAL A 84 2.23 0.53 2.73
N ILE A 85 3.03 0.41 3.78
CA ILE A 85 2.78 1.10 5.05
C ILE A 85 3.77 2.25 5.13
N LEU A 86 3.23 3.44 5.27
CA LEU A 86 3.94 4.70 5.43
C LEU A 86 4.07 4.99 6.92
N GLU A 87 5.28 4.96 7.46
CA GLU A 87 5.53 5.31 8.86
C GLU A 87 5.94 6.78 9.02
N TYR A 88 5.25 7.52 9.88
CA TYR A 88 5.53 8.90 10.22
C TYR A 88 6.24 8.98 11.59
N PRO A 89 7.59 9.05 11.62
CA PRO A 89 8.34 9.11 12.87
C PRO A 89 7.98 10.35 13.72
N ASP A 90 7.61 11.46 13.09
CA ASP A 90 7.18 12.68 13.78
C ASP A 90 5.94 12.46 14.65
N ARG A 91 5.00 11.62 14.20
CA ARG A 91 3.78 11.28 14.96
C ARG A 91 4.06 10.30 16.09
N LYS A 92 5.08 9.44 15.93
CA LYS A 92 5.48 8.45 16.94
C LYS A 92 6.05 9.11 18.20
N ASN A 93 6.75 10.24 18.04
CA ASN A 93 7.45 10.93 19.14
C ASN A 93 6.61 12.04 19.81
N ASN A 94 5.40 12.31 19.32
CA ASN A 94 4.50 13.30 19.91
C ASN A 94 3.04 12.78 19.88
N PRO A 95 2.68 11.87 20.81
CA PRO A 95 1.41 11.14 20.83
C PRO A 95 0.19 11.99 21.20
#